data_AF-A0A0C9Z713-F1
#
_entry.id   AF-A0A0C9Z713-F1
#
_cell.length_a   1.000
_cell.length_b   1.000
_cell.length_c   1.000
_cell.angle_alpha   90.00
_cell.angle_beta   90.00
_cell.angle_gamma   90.00
#
_symmetry.space_group_name_H-M   'P 1'
#
loop_
_entity.id
_entity.type
_entity.pdbx_description
1 polymer ?
#
loop_
_entity_poly.entity_id
_entity_poly.type
_entity_poly.pdbx_seq_one_letter_code
_entity_poly.pdbx_strand_id
1 'polypeptide(L)' 'WHTLCPTQHYTHPEQKNHAIMLVSTSLNTNDWKQLPFPSSDVVVIQLSSPFRKCTIFNIYNDGKKQDTIHALKTFLTAN' A
#
# COMPACT_ATOMS: atom_id res chain seq x y z
N TRP A 1 -7.01 5.98 14.77
CA TRP A 1 -6.56 5.65 13.41
C TRP A 1 -5.05 5.46 13.39
N HIS A 2 -4.56 4.42 12.71
CA HIS A 2 -3.16 4.28 12.31
C HIS A 2 -2.99 4.86 10.92
N THR A 3 -2.08 5.82 10.76
CA THR A 3 -1.79 6.45 9.47
C THR A 3 -0.65 5.72 8.79
N LEU A 4 -0.89 5.25 7.57
CA LEU A 4 0.08 4.59 6.73
C LEU A 4 0.42 5.47 5.54
N CYS A 5 1.70 5.80 5.43
CA CYS A 5 2.30 6.37 4.23
C CYS A 5 2.79 5.24 3.31
N PRO A 6 3.02 5.51 2.02
CA PRO A 6 3.68 4.56 1.12
C PRO A 6 5.01 4.11 1.72
N THR A 7 5.41 2.86 1.51
CA THR A 7 6.66 2.36 2.11
C THR A 7 7.90 3.11 1.63
N GLN A 8 7.84 3.69 0.43
CA GLN A 8 8.89 4.58 -0.10
C GLN A 8 9.07 5.86 0.71
N HIS A 9 8.05 6.33 1.44
CA HIS A 9 8.16 7.52 2.28
C HIS A 9 9.33 7.44 3.27
N TYR A 10 9.57 6.25 3.82
CA TYR A 10 10.61 6.02 4.82
C TYR A 10 12.00 5.83 4.22
N THR A 11 12.10 5.58 2.91
CA THR A 11 13.37 5.36 2.20
C THR A 11 13.75 6.50 1.26
N HIS A 12 12.77 7.30 0.83
CA HIS A 12 12.90 8.42 -0.09
C HIS A 12 12.08 9.62 0.44
N PRO A 13 12.49 10.24 1.56
CA PRO A 13 11.71 11.29 2.23
C PRO A 13 11.52 12.55 1.36
N GLU A 14 12.41 12.76 0.38
CA GLU A 14 12.34 13.85 -0.59
C GLU A 14 11.19 13.67 -1.60
N GLN A 15 10.70 12.43 -1.76
CA GLN A 15 9.62 12.12 -2.70
C GLN A 15 8.26 12.41 -2.06
N LYS A 16 7.44 13.18 -2.77
CA LYS A 16 6.10 13.53 -2.30
C LYS A 16 5.19 12.30 -2.27
N ASN A 17 4.53 12.08 -1.13
CA ASN A 17 3.45 11.10 -1.02
C ASN A 17 2.17 11.65 -1.66
N HIS A 18 1.52 10.85 -2.51
CA HIS A 18 0.22 11.21 -3.09
C HIS A 18 -0.94 10.37 -2.55
N ALA A 19 -0.64 9.28 -1.84
CA ALA A 19 -1.62 8.44 -1.18
C ALA A 19 -1.27 8.28 0.31
N ILE A 20 -2.28 8.27 1.17
CA ILE A 20 -2.19 7.85 2.57
C ILE A 20 -3.37 6.92 2.88
N MET A 21 -3.20 5.97 3.79
CA MET A 21 -4.28 5.09 4.25
C MET A 21 -4.45 5.23 5.76
N LEU A 22 -5.70 5.37 6.22
CA LEU A 22 -6.05 5.37 7.63
C LEU A 22 -6.68 4.04 7.98
N VAL A 23 -6.02 3.26 8.85
CA VAL A 23 -6.54 2.00 9.37
C VAL A 23 -7.17 2.25 10.74
N SER A 24 -8.39 1.77 10.97
CA SER A 24 -9.06 1.96 12.26
C SER A 24 -8.24 1.33 13.38
N THR A 25 -8.13 2.01 14.52
CA THR A 25 -7.53 1.45 15.75
C THR A 25 -8.39 0.36 16.38
N SER A 26 -9.63 0.17 15.91
CA SER A 26 -10.47 -0.96 16.29
C SER A 26 -10.07 -2.28 15.59
N LEU A 27 -9.23 -2.22 14.55
CA LEU A 27 -8.68 -3.41 13.90
C LEU A 27 -7.43 -3.85 14.66
N ASN A 28 -7.40 -5.12 15.07
CA ASN A 28 -6.25 -5.71 15.72
C ASN A 28 -5.02 -5.61 14.81
N THR A 29 -3.93 -5.03 15.33
CA THR A 29 -2.69 -4.83 14.58
C THR A 29 -1.98 -6.13 14.21
N ASN A 30 -2.37 -7.26 14.80
CA ASN A 30 -1.91 -8.59 14.40
C ASN A 30 -2.64 -9.13 13.17
N ASP A 31 -3.82 -8.59 12.85
CA ASP A 31 -4.68 -9.07 11.76
C ASP A 31 -4.43 -8.32 10.46
N TRP A 32 -3.46 -7.41 10.42
CA TRP A 32 -3.06 -6.73 9.20
C TRP A 32 -1.59 -6.33 9.21
N LYS A 33 -1.03 -6.19 8.01
CA LYS A 33 0.32 -5.64 7.83
C LYS A 33 0.38 -4.80 6.57
N GLN A 34 1.24 -3.78 6.58
CA GLN A 34 1.61 -3.07 5.37
C GLN A 34 2.53 -3.96 4.51
N LEU A 35 2.30 -4.00 3.20
CA LEU A 35 3.19 -4.66 2.25
C LEU A 35 4.08 -3.61 1.56
N PRO A 36 5.37 -3.89 1.35
CA PRO A 36 6.23 -3.04 0.54
C PRO A 36 5.71 -2.91 -0.90
N PHE A 37 5.71 -1.68 -1.41
CA PHE A 37 5.37 -1.39 -2.79
C PHE A 37 6.29 -0.30 -3.35
N PRO A 38 6.82 -0.43 -4.58
CA PRO A 38 7.81 0.50 -5.14
C PRO A 38 7.15 1.74 -5.78
N SER A 39 6.28 2.44 -5.04
CA SER A 39 5.68 3.71 -5.48
C SER A 39 5.25 4.57 -4.29
N SER A 40 5.38 5.89 -4.42
CA SER A 40 4.86 6.89 -3.47
C SER A 40 3.39 7.24 -3.71
N ASP A 41 2.77 6.62 -4.72
CA ASP A 41 1.36 6.76 -5.07
C ASP A 41 0.52 5.60 -4.53
N VAL A 42 1.13 4.59 -3.89
CA VAL A 42 0.44 3.37 -3.49
C VAL A 42 0.72 3.02 -2.02
N VAL A 43 -0.35 2.74 -1.29
CA VAL A 43 -0.29 2.11 0.04
C VAL A 43 -0.96 0.75 -0.04
N VAL A 44 -0.26 -0.31 0.35
CA VAL A 44 -0.78 -1.68 0.32
C VAL A 44 -0.84 -2.23 1.73
N ILE A 45 -2.00 -2.76 2.13
CA ILE A 45 -2.12 -3.57 3.33
C ILE A 45 -2.64 -4.95 2.98
N GLN A 46 -2.28 -5.94 3.79
CA GLN A 46 -2.88 -7.27 3.75
C GLN A 46 -3.52 -7.55 5.10
N LEU A 47 -4.84 -7.70 5.08
CA LEU A 47 -5.61 -8.26 6.18
C LEU A 47 -5.39 -9.78 6.18
N SER A 48 -5.17 -10.34 7.35
CA SER A 48 -4.99 -11.76 7.58
C SER A 48 -6.09 -12.25 8.51
N SER A 49 -6.77 -13.30 8.09
CA SER A 49 -7.64 -14.10 8.93
C SER A 49 -7.16 -15.56 8.90
N PRO A 50 -7.60 -16.42 9.83
CA PRO A 50 -7.23 -17.83 9.81
C PRO A 50 -7.55 -18.55 8.49
N PHE A 51 -8.55 -18.06 7.74
CA PHE A 51 -9.05 -18.74 6.55
C PHE A 51 -8.63 -18.08 5.24
N ARG A 52 -8.39 -16.77 5.23
CA ARG A 52 -8.11 -16.01 4.01
C ARG A 52 -7.23 -14.79 4.27
N LYS A 53 -6.51 -14.39 3.23
CA LYS A 53 -5.82 -13.10 3.14
C LYS A 53 -6.60 -12.19 2.21
N CYS A 54 -6.73 -10.92 2.57
CA CYS A 54 -7.31 -9.90 1.73
C CYS A 54 -6.31 -8.76 1.57
N THR A 55 -5.84 -8.53 0.35
CA THR A 55 -4.90 -7.43 0.06
C THR A 55 -5.68 -6.23 -0.46
N ILE A 56 -5.50 -5.09 0.18
CA ILE A 56 -6.15 -3.82 -0.17
C ILE A 56 -5.08 -2.87 -0.68
N PHE A 57 -5.32 -2.31 -1.86
CA PHE A 57 -4.47 -1.31 -2.50
C PHE A 57 -5.20 0.03 -2.48
N ASN A 58 -4.60 1.04 -1.84
CA ASN A 58 -5.00 2.43 -2.04
C ASN A 58 -4.05 3.06 -3.06
N ILE A 59 -4.59 3.45 -4.22
CA ILE A 59 -3.82 3.86 -5.39
C ILE A 59 -4.23 5.27 -5.76
N TYR A 60 -3.27 6.18 -5.74
CA TYR A 60 -3.35 7.42 -6.48
C TYR A 60 -2.91 7.19 -7.92
N ASN A 61 -3.71 7.65 -8.89
CA ASN A 61 -3.38 7.56 -10.31
C ASN A 61 -3.55 8.95 -10.93
N ASP A 62 -2.46 9.52 -11.44
CA ASP A 62 -2.45 10.85 -12.07
C ASP A 62 -3.01 10.84 -13.49
N GLY A 63 -3.26 9.66 -14.07
CA GLY A 63 -3.75 9.44 -15.43
C GLY A 63 -2.75 9.79 -16.54
N LYS A 64 -1.53 10.17 -16.17
CA LYS A 64 -0.48 10.66 -17.10
C LYS A 64 0.69 9.70 -17.20
N LYS A 65 0.93 8.89 -16.16
CA LYS A 65 2.02 7.91 -16.10
C LYS A 65 1.48 6.49 -15.98
N GLN A 66 2.23 5.54 -16.52
CA GLN A 66 1.90 4.11 -16.48
C GLN A 66 2.73 3.34 -15.45
N ASP A 67 3.69 3.99 -14.78
CA ASP A 67 4.64 3.36 -13.87
C ASP A 67 3.94 2.59 -12.75
N THR A 68 2.92 3.21 -12.12
CA THR A 68 2.12 2.58 -11.06
C THR A 68 1.36 1.35 -11.58
N ILE A 69 0.83 1.40 -12.80
CA ILE A 69 0.13 0.26 -13.43
C ILE A 69 1.11 -0.86 -13.75
N HIS A 70 2.30 -0.54 -14.23
CA HIS A 70 3.35 -1.52 -14.49
C HIS A 70 3.82 -2.19 -13.19
N ALA A 71 4.10 -1.41 -12.15
CA ALA A 71 4.46 -1.92 -10.83
C ALA A 71 3.38 -2.82 -10.22
N LEU A 72 2.09 -2.45 -10.38
CA LEU A 72 0.95 -3.27 -9.95
C LEU A 72 0.92 -4.62 -10.67
N LYS A 73 1.10 -4.63 -11.99
CA LYS A 73 1.16 -5.88 -12.77
C LYS A 73 2.27 -6.80 -12.25
N THR A 74 3.49 -6.26 -12.11
CA THR A 74 4.62 -7.03 -11.59
C THR A 74 4.34 -7.58 -10.19
N PHE A 75 3.77 -6.77 -9.30
CA PHE A 75 3.42 -7.20 -7.95
C PHE A 75 2.41 -8.35 -7.93
N LEU A 76 1.36 -8.28 -8.75
CA LEU A 76 0.29 -9.27 -8.81
C LEU A 76 0.71 -10.58 -9.50
N THR A 77 1.74 -10.55 -10.36
CA THR A 77 2.26 -11.78 -10.98
C THR A 77 3.33 -12.48 -10.14
N ALA A 78 3.95 -11.76 -9.20
CA ALA A 78 5.05 -12.28 -8.37
C ALA A 78 4.60 -12.90 -7.04
N ASN A 79 3.33 -12.74 -6.65
CA ASN A 79 2.75 -13.19 -5.37
C ASN A 79 1.46 -13.96 -5.58
#